data_AF-A0A385YQG1-F1
#
_entry.id   AF-A0A385YQG1-F1
#
_cell.length_a   1.000
_cell.length_b   1.000
_cell.length_c   1.000
_cell.angle_alpha   90.00
_cell.angle_beta   90.00
_cell.angle_gamma   90.00
#
_symmetry.space_group_name_H-M   'P 1'
#
loop_
_entity.id
_entity.type
_entity.pdbx_description
1 polymer ?
#
loop_
_entity_poly.entity_id
_entity_poly.type
_entity_poly.pdbx_seq_one_letter_code
_entity_poly.pdbx_strand_id
1 'polypeptide(L)'
;MGLLGEILFAVFKEVDKSHNGGKLTKKLNQEMKKRKVEVKKEKEHIHKNINMYAGFLENKSNDELLAIYRDQSNNNEKRYAAGNILKQRGYTN
;
A
#
# COMPACT_ATOMS: atom_id res chain seq x y z
N MET A 1 -10.98 1.66 6.86
CA MET A 1 -11.69 1.21 5.64
C MET A 1 -12.64 2.34 5.27
N GLY A 2 -12.92 2.59 3.99
CA GLY A 2 -13.79 3.70 3.59
C GLY A 2 -15.27 3.43 3.90
N LEU A 3 -16.03 4.51 4.16
CA LEU A 3 -17.45 4.51 4.55
C LEU A 3 -18.34 3.59 3.69
N LEU A 4 -18.10 3.56 2.37
CA LEU A 4 -18.85 2.73 1.42
C LEU A 4 -18.73 1.22 1.69
N GLY A 5 -17.54 0.76 2.10
CA GLY A 5 -17.28 -0.66 2.35
C GLY A 5 -17.99 -1.18 3.60
N GLU A 6 -18.16 -0.31 4.60
CA GLU A 6 -18.86 -0.64 5.85
C GLU A 6 -20.37 -0.74 5.65
N ILE A 7 -20.95 0.17 4.84
CA ILE A 7 -22.37 0.13 4.46
C ILE A 7 -22.68 -1.14 3.66
N LEU A 8 -21.86 -1.45 2.65
CA LEU A 8 -22.06 -2.65 1.82
C LEU A 8 -21.98 -3.93 2.66
N PHE A 9 -21.03 -3.99 3.59
CA PHE A 9 -20.85 -5.14 4.48
C PHE A 9 -22.01 -5.30 5.48
N ALA A 10 -22.57 -4.20 5.98
CA ALA A 10 -23.72 -4.21 6.88
C ALA A 10 -24.96 -4.80 6.19
N VAL A 11 -25.27 -4.31 4.98
CA VAL A 11 -26.39 -4.82 4.16
C VAL A 11 -26.20 -6.31 3.86
N PHE A 12 -25.00 -6.71 3.43
CA PHE A 12 -24.71 -8.11 3.13
C PHE A 12 -24.87 -9.04 4.34
N LYS A 13 -24.45 -8.58 5.52
CA LYS A 13 -24.57 -9.32 6.79
C LYS A 13 -26.03 -9.56 7.17
N GLU A 14 -26.91 -8.62 6.88
CA GLU A 14 -28.34 -8.69 7.21
C GLU A 14 -29.09 -9.66 6.28
N VAL A 15 -28.76 -9.65 5.00
CA VAL A 15 -29.23 -10.64 4.01
C VAL A 15 -28.74 -12.05 4.33
N ASP A 16 -27.48 -12.22 4.73
CA ASP A 16 -26.91 -13.53 5.03
C ASP A 16 -27.46 -14.13 6.34
N LYS A 17 -27.79 -13.30 7.33
CA LYS A 17 -28.47 -13.75 8.55
C LYS A 17 -29.86 -14.30 8.26
N SER A 18 -30.62 -13.63 7.38
CA SER A 18 -31.99 -14.02 7.05
C SER A 18 -32.08 -15.25 6.14
N HIS A 19 -31.09 -15.49 5.27
CA HIS A 19 -31.18 -16.55 4.25
C HIS A 19 -30.23 -17.74 4.50
N ASN A 20 -29.08 -17.54 5.15
CA ASN A 20 -28.04 -18.57 5.29
C ASN A 20 -27.57 -18.78 6.74
N GLY A 21 -28.28 -18.23 7.72
CA GLY A 21 -27.93 -18.32 9.15
C GLY A 21 -26.57 -17.71 9.49
N GLY A 22 -26.10 -16.73 8.71
CA GLY A 22 -24.84 -16.03 8.96
C GLY A 22 -23.57 -16.78 8.54
N LYS A 23 -23.68 -17.89 7.79
CA LYS A 23 -22.52 -18.72 7.38
C LYS A 23 -21.59 -17.99 6.41
N LEU A 24 -22.10 -17.20 5.45
CA LEU A 24 -21.25 -16.49 4.49
C LEU A 24 -20.51 -15.33 5.18
N THR A 25 -21.18 -14.62 6.09
CA THR A 25 -20.60 -13.54 6.90
C THR A 25 -19.43 -14.06 7.74
N LYS A 26 -19.54 -15.28 8.30
CA LYS A 26 -18.43 -15.91 9.05
C LYS A 26 -17.23 -16.19 8.14
N LYS A 27 -17.44 -16.78 6.95
CA LYS A 27 -16.37 -17.04 5.98
C LYS A 27 -15.73 -15.74 5.48
N LEU A 28 -16.54 -14.75 5.13
CA LEU A 28 -16.09 -13.44 4.66
C LEU A 28 -15.25 -12.73 5.73
N ASN A 29 -15.66 -12.77 7.00
CA ASN A 29 -14.86 -12.24 8.10
C ASN A 29 -13.51 -12.94 8.28
N GLN A 30 -13.45 -14.25 8.10
CA GLN A 30 -12.19 -14.99 8.15
C GLN A 30 -11.26 -14.57 7.02
N GLU A 31 -11.80 -14.44 5.80
CA GLU A 31 -11.04 -14.04 4.62
C GLU A 31 -10.55 -12.58 4.74
N MET A 32 -11.41 -11.66 5.20
CA MET A 32 -11.02 -10.28 5.47
C MET A 32 -9.90 -10.19 6.51
N LYS A 33 -9.94 -11.03 7.56
CA LYS A 33 -8.87 -11.08 8.57
C LYS A 33 -7.55 -11.54 7.97
N LYS A 34 -7.56 -12.61 7.17
CA LYS A 34 -6.37 -13.11 6.46
C LYS A 34 -5.80 -12.04 5.53
N ARG A 35 -6.66 -11.45 4.70
CA ARG A 35 -6.26 -10.42 3.74
C ARG A 35 -5.76 -9.14 4.41
N LYS A 36 -6.31 -8.76 5.56
CA LYS A 36 -5.78 -7.64 6.37
C LYS A 36 -4.36 -7.92 6.85
N VAL A 37 -4.05 -9.15 7.23
CA VAL A 37 -2.68 -9.56 7.61
C VAL A 37 -1.75 -9.55 6.40
N GLU A 38 -2.18 -10.07 5.26
CA GLU A 38 -1.40 -10.06 4.01
C GLU A 38 -1.10 -8.63 3.56
N VAL A 39 -2.11 -7.76 3.47
CA VAL A 39 -1.94 -6.34 3.13
C VAL A 39 -1.00 -5.65 4.13
N LYS A 40 -1.04 -6.00 5.42
CA LYS A 40 -0.10 -5.44 6.41
C LYS A 40 1.33 -5.86 6.10
N LYS A 41 1.57 -7.15 5.82
CA LYS A 41 2.90 -7.67 5.46
C LYS A 41 3.43 -7.05 4.16
N GLU A 42 2.57 -6.88 3.15
CA GLU A 42 2.93 -6.22 1.89
C GLU A 42 3.33 -4.76 2.13
N LYS A 43 2.58 -4.02 2.94
CA LYS A 43 2.93 -2.65 3.31
C LYS A 43 4.27 -2.56 4.04
N GLU A 44 4.52 -3.47 5.00
CA GLU A 44 5.80 -3.55 5.70
C GLU A 44 6.95 -3.86 4.74
N HIS A 45 6.74 -4.78 3.80
CA HIS A 45 7.72 -5.15 2.78
C HIS A 45 8.05 -3.97 1.85
N ILE A 46 7.02 -3.28 1.33
CA ILE A 46 7.18 -2.09 0.49
C ILE A 46 7.96 -1.01 1.27
N HIS A 47 7.58 -0.75 2.52
CA HIS A 47 8.25 0.25 3.34
C HIS A 47 9.72 -0.08 3.58
N LYS A 48 10.03 -1.35 3.87
CA LYS A 48 11.41 -1.83 4.00
C LYS A 48 12.22 -1.62 2.73
N ASN A 49 11.65 -1.92 1.57
CA ASN A 49 12.32 -1.73 0.27
C ASN A 49 12.58 -0.25 -0.02
N ILE A 50 11.59 0.62 0.22
CA ILE A 50 11.75 2.08 0.08
C ILE A 50 12.89 2.58 0.95
N ASN A 51 12.95 2.18 2.23
CA ASN A 51 14.01 2.61 3.15
C ASN A 51 15.39 2.10 2.72
N MET A 52 15.47 0.86 2.26
CA MET A 52 16.69 0.28 1.72
C MET A 52 17.19 1.07 0.49
N TYR A 53 16.30 1.35 -0.48
CA TYR A 53 16.66 2.19 -1.63
C TYR A 53 17.05 3.60 -1.20
N ALA A 54 16.35 4.21 -0.24
CA ALA A 54 16.69 5.54 0.25
C ALA A 54 18.14 5.59 0.75
N GLY A 55 18.58 4.59 1.53
CA GLY A 55 19.98 4.50 1.98
C GLY A 55 21.00 4.39 0.84
N PHE A 56 20.70 3.65 -0.22
CA PHE A 56 21.58 3.57 -1.41
C PHE A 56 21.60 4.86 -2.25
N LEU A 57 20.52 5.65 -2.16
CA LEU A 57 20.33 6.86 -2.96
C LEU A 57 20.71 8.14 -2.21
N GLU A 58 20.92 8.07 -0.89
CA GLU A 58 21.15 9.23 -0.02
C GLU A 58 22.36 10.08 -0.43
N ASN A 59 23.39 9.47 -1.01
CA ASN A 59 24.60 10.17 -1.47
C ASN A 59 24.60 10.52 -2.97
N LYS A 60 23.55 10.16 -3.71
CA LYS A 60 23.45 10.50 -5.14
C LYS A 60 23.18 11.98 -5.36
N SER A 61 23.62 12.49 -6.50
CA SER A 61 23.31 13.88 -6.91
C SER A 61 21.83 14.05 -7.23
N ASN A 62 21.34 15.28 -7.24
CA ASN A 62 19.93 15.55 -7.55
C ASN A 62 19.57 15.15 -8.99
N ASP A 63 20.50 15.30 -9.94
CA ASP A 63 20.29 14.91 -11.33
C ASP A 63 20.15 13.38 -11.47
N GLU A 64 20.96 12.62 -10.75
CA GLU A 64 20.84 11.17 -10.71
C GLU A 64 19.51 10.72 -10.09
N LEU A 65 19.08 11.37 -9.00
CA LEU A 65 17.79 11.09 -8.37
C LEU A 65 16.62 11.42 -9.30
N LEU A 66 16.70 12.53 -10.05
CA LEU A 66 15.70 12.92 -11.04
C LEU A 66 15.62 11.91 -12.19
N ALA A 67 16.76 11.44 -12.69
CA ALA A 67 16.82 10.39 -13.70
C ALA A 67 16.13 9.11 -13.20
N ILE A 68 16.43 8.68 -11.98
CA ILE A 68 15.79 7.50 -11.35
C ILE A 68 14.28 7.71 -11.18
N TYR A 69 13.85 8.87 -10.70
CA TYR A 69 12.44 9.19 -10.48
C TYR A 69 11.62 9.16 -11.77
N ARG A 70 12.18 9.69 -12.87
CA ARG A 70 11.52 9.82 -14.18
C ARG A 70 11.54 8.51 -14.99
N ASP A 71 12.56 7.69 -14.82
CA ASP A 71 12.70 6.43 -15.54
C ASP A 71 11.68 5.38 -15.06
N GLN A 72 10.74 5.03 -15.95
CA GLN A 72 9.65 4.08 -15.71
C GLN A 72 10.12 2.62 -15.67
N SER A 73 11.35 2.32 -16.11
CA SER A 73 11.91 0.97 -16.00
C SER A 73 12.37 0.63 -14.57
N ASN A 74 12.59 1.64 -13.73
CA ASN A 74 12.84 1.43 -12.30
C ASN A 74 11.57 1.00 -11.57
N ASN A 75 11.72 0.13 -10.56
CA ASN A 75 10.60 -0.24 -9.72
C ASN A 75 10.02 0.95 -8.95
N ASN A 76 8.73 0.85 -8.62
CA ASN A 76 8.00 1.94 -7.98
C ASN A 76 8.61 2.31 -6.61
N GLU A 77 9.14 1.35 -5.84
CA GLU A 77 9.75 1.63 -4.55
C GLU A 77 11.03 2.49 -4.67
N LYS A 78 11.90 2.19 -5.63
CA LYS A 78 13.13 2.98 -5.85
C LYS A 78 12.80 4.37 -6.38
N ARG A 79 11.82 4.48 -7.29
CA ARG A 79 11.34 5.77 -7.80
C ARG A 79 10.76 6.63 -6.68
N TYR A 80 9.94 6.02 -5.83
CA TYR A 80 9.34 6.69 -4.67
C TYR A 80 10.42 7.13 -3.66
N ALA A 81 11.42 6.29 -3.40
CA ALA A 81 12.56 6.64 -2.55
C ALA A 81 13.34 7.85 -3.13
N ALA A 82 13.65 7.84 -4.42
CA ALA A 82 14.32 8.96 -5.09
C ALA A 82 13.51 10.26 -5.00
N GLY A 83 12.19 10.18 -5.27
CA GLY A 83 11.29 11.33 -5.16
C GLY A 83 11.20 11.90 -3.75
N ASN A 84 11.20 11.04 -2.71
CA ASN A 84 11.21 11.49 -1.32
C ASN A 84 12.50 12.22 -0.96
N ILE A 85 13.66 11.71 -1.38
CA ILE A 85 14.94 12.38 -1.13
C ILE A 85 14.99 13.74 -1.83
N LEU A 86 14.56 13.81 -3.10
CA LEU A 86 14.44 15.07 -3.83
C LEU A 86 13.57 16.08 -3.08
N LYS A 87 12.39 15.66 -2.62
CA LYS A 87 11.49 16.51 -1.83
C LYS A 87 12.12 16.97 -0.51
N GLN A 88 12.83 16.09 0.19
CA GLN A 88 13.56 16.43 1.42
C GLN A 88 14.68 17.46 1.16
N ARG A 89 15.32 17.40 0.00
CA ARG A 89 16.33 18.36 -0.45
C ARG A 89 15.74 19.64 -1.04
N GLY A 90 14.43 19.85 -0.95
CA GLY A 90 13.75 21.05 -1.43
C GLY A 90 13.45 21.07 -2.93
N TYR A 91 13.66 19.96 -3.65
CA TYR A 91 13.22 19.87 -5.05
C TYR A 91 11.72 19.66 -5.09
N THR A 92 11.02 20.70 -5.53
CA THR A 92 9.61 20.66 -5.88
C THR A 92 9.53 20.79 -7.41
N ASN A 93 8.87 19.82 -8.07
CA ASN A 93 8.52 19.93 -9.49
C ASN A 93 7.47 21.03 -9.67
#